data_AF-A0A945Q751-F1
#
_entry.id   AF-A0A945Q751-F1
#
_cell.length_a   1.000
_cell.length_b   1.000
_cell.length_c   1.000
_cell.angle_alpha   90.00
_cell.angle_beta   90.00
_cell.angle_gamma   90.00
#
_symmetry.space_group_name_H-M   'P 1'
#
loop_
_entity.id
_entity.type
_entity.pdbx_description
1 polymer ?
#
loop_
_entity_poly.entity_id
_entity_poly.type
_entity_poly.pdbx_seq_one_letter_code
_entity_poly.pdbx_strand_id
1 'polypeptide(L)'
;MSQQSQIDTVENSSGWIVLKAQSKQGAKQGGNREPNLSSDTSINGFEDGRWDTPCSVCLAHGATAISADSETRYLDKGIRALRAEISGLGLFVPFASCEGHAGAARTHIEVPRIWFHCHSEKQLRLLGEILNALKVCGNLANKWHVVEVAPERGWHWGSGTVYVIEPVVLSVPATLQSYRRDAASLARHLGTAFMRHAGRLLTVS
;
A
#
# COMPACT_ATOMS: atom_id res chain seq x y z
N MET A 1 29.34 -10.01 -12.52
CA MET A 1 29.21 -8.59 -12.94
C MET A 1 27.99 -8.02 -12.24
N SER A 2 28.17 -7.08 -11.31
CA SER A 2 27.10 -6.48 -10.52
C SER A 2 26.28 -5.52 -11.39
N GLN A 3 24.96 -5.68 -11.45
CA GLN A 3 24.08 -4.77 -12.19
C GLN A 3 23.34 -3.86 -11.21
N GLN A 4 23.69 -2.57 -11.26
CA GLN A 4 23.03 -1.49 -10.51
C GLN A 4 21.60 -1.26 -11.07
N SER A 5 20.60 -1.20 -10.18
CA SER A 5 19.26 -0.69 -10.52
C SER A 5 19.32 0.84 -10.63
N GLN A 6 18.86 1.41 -11.75
CA GLN A 6 18.68 2.86 -11.89
C GLN A 6 17.31 3.25 -11.36
N ILE A 7 17.29 4.26 -10.48
CA ILE A 7 16.09 4.90 -9.97
C ILE A 7 15.99 6.25 -10.69
N ASP A 8 14.97 6.43 -11.52
CA ASP A 8 14.71 7.73 -12.14
C ASP A 8 14.01 8.63 -11.12
N THR A 9 14.75 9.63 -10.65
CA THR A 9 14.26 10.65 -9.73
C THR A 9 13.73 11.80 -10.57
N VAL A 10 12.43 12.06 -10.54
CA VAL A 10 11.86 13.27 -11.15
C VAL A 10 11.60 14.26 -10.01
N GLU A 11 12.47 15.25 -9.87
CA GLU A 11 12.22 16.43 -9.05
C GLU A 11 11.23 17.34 -9.80
N ASN A 12 10.14 17.72 -9.14
CA ASN A 12 9.32 18.84 -9.60
C ASN A 12 9.64 20.10 -8.80
N SER A 13 9.23 21.26 -9.31
CA SER A 13 9.48 22.60 -8.75
C SER A 13 8.92 22.84 -7.34
N SER A 14 8.30 21.82 -6.71
CA SER A 14 7.76 21.85 -5.35
C SER A 14 8.55 20.97 -4.36
N GLY A 15 9.70 20.43 -4.74
CA GLY A 15 10.61 19.71 -3.84
C GLY A 15 10.21 18.28 -3.50
N TRP A 16 9.32 17.68 -4.31
CA TRP A 16 8.89 16.29 -4.15
C TRP A 16 9.62 15.36 -5.12
N ILE A 17 9.95 14.15 -4.64
CA ILE A 17 10.46 13.04 -5.45
C ILE A 17 9.31 12.05 -5.66
N VAL A 18 8.84 11.91 -6.90
CA VAL A 18 7.98 10.79 -7.29
C VAL A 18 8.90 9.64 -7.73
N LEU A 19 8.96 8.58 -6.94
CA LEU A 19 9.70 7.37 -7.31
C LEU A 19 8.84 6.52 -8.24
N LYS A 20 9.14 6.55 -9.54
CA LYS A 20 8.56 5.59 -10.49
C LYS A 20 9.41 4.31 -10.47
N ALA A 21 8.86 3.23 -9.93
CA ALA A 21 9.50 1.92 -10.03
C ALA A 21 9.36 1.40 -11.47
N GLN A 22 10.46 1.32 -12.23
CA GLN A 22 10.48 0.65 -13.52
C GLN A 22 10.88 -0.83 -13.34
N SER A 23 10.00 -1.74 -13.75
CA SER A 23 10.33 -3.16 -13.89
C SER A 23 11.17 -3.38 -15.17
N LYS A 24 12.44 -3.81 -15.02
CA LYS A 24 13.29 -4.21 -16.16
C LYS A 24 12.68 -5.41 -16.90
N GLN A 25 12.40 -5.24 -18.19
CA GLN A 25 11.95 -6.31 -19.08
C GLN A 25 13.11 -7.28 -19.36
N GLY A 26 13.00 -8.51 -18.87
CA GLY A 26 13.83 -9.63 -19.33
C GLY A 26 13.23 -10.23 -20.60
N ALA A 27 13.97 -10.14 -21.70
CA ALA A 27 13.63 -10.80 -22.96
C ALA A 27 13.62 -12.33 -22.79
N LYS A 28 12.51 -12.98 -23.19
CA LYS A 28 12.51 -14.39 -23.61
C LYS A 28 11.60 -14.57 -24.83
N GLN A 29 12.24 -14.98 -25.92
CA GLN A 29 11.61 -15.58 -27.09
C GLN A 29 11.00 -16.94 -26.73
N GLY A 30 9.91 -17.31 -27.40
CA GLY A 30 9.60 -18.72 -27.68
C GLY A 30 8.14 -19.13 -27.54
N GLY A 31 7.54 -19.53 -28.67
CA GLY A 31 6.66 -20.70 -28.71
C GLY A 31 5.15 -20.46 -28.77
N ASN A 32 4.61 -20.47 -29.99
CA ASN A 32 3.20 -20.73 -30.30
C ASN A 32 2.67 -21.99 -29.59
N ARG A 33 1.49 -21.89 -28.97
CA ARG A 33 0.37 -22.84 -29.07
C ARG A 33 -0.83 -22.34 -28.26
N GLU A 34 -1.90 -21.98 -28.95
CA GLU A 34 -3.25 -21.85 -28.39
C GLU A 34 -3.80 -23.22 -28.00
N PRO A 35 -4.66 -23.28 -26.96
CA PRO A 35 -5.84 -24.11 -27.07
C PRO A 35 -7.14 -23.36 -26.71
N ASN A 36 -8.16 -23.68 -27.49
CA ASN A 36 -9.57 -23.30 -27.37
C ASN A 36 -10.09 -23.26 -25.92
N LEU A 37 -10.65 -22.11 -25.52
CA LEU A 37 -11.57 -22.03 -24.39
C LEU A 37 -13.00 -22.06 -24.91
N SER A 38 -13.71 -23.14 -24.60
CA SER A 38 -15.16 -23.25 -24.69
C SER A 38 -15.81 -22.27 -23.72
N SER A 39 -16.71 -21.45 -24.26
CA SER A 39 -17.73 -20.71 -23.54
C SER A 39 -18.66 -21.66 -22.79
N ASP A 40 -18.79 -21.43 -21.48
CA ASP A 40 -19.99 -21.63 -20.63
C ASP A 40 -19.61 -22.14 -19.25
N THR A 41 -19.62 -21.25 -18.24
CA THR A 41 -20.38 -21.50 -17.01
C THR A 41 -20.53 -20.24 -16.14
N SER A 42 -21.80 -19.85 -15.98
CA SER A 42 -22.41 -19.23 -14.80
C SER A 42 -21.74 -18.04 -14.12
N ILE A 43 -22.22 -16.87 -14.50
CA ILE A 43 -22.58 -15.79 -13.57
C ILE A 43 -23.48 -16.40 -12.48
N ASN A 44 -23.03 -16.41 -11.22
CA ASN A 44 -23.87 -16.37 -10.00
C ASN A 44 -23.00 -16.37 -8.73
N GLY A 45 -23.16 -15.32 -7.91
CA GLY A 45 -22.81 -15.30 -6.48
C GLY A 45 -21.39 -14.82 -6.14
N PHE A 46 -21.18 -13.50 -6.08
CA PHE A 46 -20.00 -12.92 -5.42
C PHE A 46 -20.46 -11.97 -4.30
N GLU A 47 -20.93 -12.55 -3.21
CA GLU A 47 -21.25 -11.84 -1.96
C GLU A 47 -19.97 -11.66 -1.11
N ASP A 48 -19.87 -10.49 -0.47
CA ASP A 48 -18.92 -10.10 0.59
C ASP A 48 -17.43 -9.96 0.25
N GLY A 49 -17.09 -8.89 -0.47
CA GLY A 49 -16.36 -7.73 0.08
C GLY A 49 -15.06 -7.88 0.89
N ARG A 50 -14.41 -9.06 0.97
CA ARG A 50 -13.25 -9.30 1.83
C ARG A 50 -11.99 -9.66 1.03
N TRP A 51 -11.38 -8.65 0.42
CA TRP A 51 -10.04 -8.78 -0.16
C TRP A 51 -8.97 -8.45 0.90
N ASP A 52 -8.88 -9.30 1.91
CA ASP A 52 -7.67 -9.39 2.72
C ASP A 52 -6.68 -10.24 1.89
N THR A 53 -5.91 -9.64 0.96
CA THR A 53 -4.46 -9.91 0.75
C THR A 53 -3.87 -9.38 -0.56
N PRO A 54 -2.77 -8.60 -0.47
CA PRO A 54 -1.74 -8.65 -1.51
C PRO A 54 -0.34 -8.56 -0.90
N CYS A 55 0.07 -9.62 -0.23
CA CYS A 55 1.48 -9.84 0.03
C CYS A 55 1.86 -11.18 -0.61
N SER A 56 3.03 -11.26 -1.27
CA SER A 56 3.48 -12.46 -1.97
C SER A 56 3.52 -13.69 -1.06
N VAL A 57 3.86 -13.49 0.21
CA VAL A 57 3.82 -14.51 1.26
C VAL A 57 2.38 -14.92 1.59
N CYS A 58 1.43 -14.00 1.59
CA CYS A 58 0.03 -14.28 1.85
C CYS A 58 -0.59 -15.11 0.70
N LEU A 59 -0.14 -14.86 -0.53
CA LEU A 59 -0.51 -15.60 -1.73
C LEU A 59 0.16 -16.97 -1.81
N ALA A 60 1.46 -17.07 -1.49
CA ALA A 60 2.21 -18.33 -1.48
C ALA A 60 1.66 -19.33 -0.45
N HIS A 61 1.01 -18.82 0.58
CA HIS A 61 0.36 -19.59 1.64
C HIS A 61 -1.09 -20.00 1.29
N GLY A 62 -1.69 -19.48 0.22
CA GLY A 62 -3.08 -19.71 -0.15
C GLY A 62 -4.09 -19.22 0.90
N ALA A 63 -5.38 -19.26 0.56
CA ALA A 63 -6.47 -18.99 1.50
C ALA A 63 -6.43 -19.89 2.76
N THR A 64 -5.69 -20.99 2.71
CA THR A 64 -5.45 -21.95 3.80
C THR A 64 -4.39 -21.53 4.81
N ALA A 65 -3.46 -20.62 4.49
CA ALA A 65 -2.57 -20.02 5.50
C ALA A 65 -2.80 -18.52 5.73
N ILE A 66 -3.96 -18.01 5.24
CA ILE A 66 -4.68 -16.96 5.94
C ILE A 66 -5.27 -17.59 7.23
N SER A 67 -4.45 -17.68 8.27
CA SER A 67 -4.83 -18.07 9.65
C SER A 67 -5.19 -19.55 9.85
N ALA A 68 -4.21 -20.46 9.80
CA ALA A 68 -4.35 -21.82 10.35
C ALA A 68 -4.52 -21.85 11.89
N ASP A 69 -4.28 -20.72 12.56
CA ASP A 69 -4.52 -20.57 13.98
C ASP A 69 -5.78 -19.72 14.17
N SER A 70 -6.90 -20.37 14.51
CA SER A 70 -8.21 -19.74 14.69
C SER A 70 -8.24 -18.71 15.83
N GLU A 71 -7.22 -18.69 16.71
CA GLU A 71 -7.06 -17.67 17.75
C GLU A 71 -6.28 -16.43 17.28
N THR A 72 -5.59 -16.48 16.12
CA THR A 72 -4.77 -15.36 15.60
C THR A 72 -5.41 -14.56 14.47
N ARG A 73 -6.72 -14.77 14.19
CA ARG A 73 -7.55 -13.92 13.31
C ARG A 73 -7.61 -12.43 13.73
N TYR A 74 -6.89 -12.06 14.80
CA TYR A 74 -6.78 -10.74 15.40
C TYR A 74 -5.49 -9.97 15.04
N LEU A 75 -4.66 -10.45 14.11
CA LEU A 75 -3.34 -9.87 13.87
C LEU A 75 -3.31 -8.55 13.09
N ASP A 76 -4.38 -8.14 12.41
CA ASP A 76 -4.41 -6.88 11.64
C ASP A 76 -4.96 -5.68 12.42
N LYS A 77 -4.89 -5.65 13.77
CA LYS A 77 -5.55 -4.58 14.56
C LYS A 77 -5.03 -3.18 14.22
N GLY A 78 -3.73 -3.03 13.96
CA GLY A 78 -3.12 -1.73 13.68
C GLY A 78 -3.50 -1.22 12.30
N ILE A 79 -3.25 -2.02 11.27
CA ILE A 79 -3.49 -1.65 9.88
C ILE A 79 -4.98 -1.56 9.56
N ARG A 80 -5.85 -2.38 10.18
CA ARG A 80 -7.30 -2.28 9.99
C ARG A 80 -7.85 -0.98 10.55
N ALA A 81 -7.38 -0.56 11.72
CA ALA A 81 -7.76 0.73 12.27
C ALA A 81 -7.36 1.88 11.33
N LEU A 82 -6.14 1.82 10.77
CA LEU A 82 -5.70 2.81 9.79
C LEU A 82 -6.51 2.74 8.49
N ARG A 83 -6.85 1.54 7.99
CA ARG A 83 -7.69 1.37 6.80
C ARG A 83 -9.09 1.95 7.02
N ALA A 84 -9.68 1.69 8.19
CA ALA A 84 -10.98 2.25 8.57
C ALA A 84 -10.91 3.78 8.63
N GLU A 85 -9.85 4.35 9.20
CA GLU A 85 -9.63 5.80 9.26
C GLU A 85 -9.51 6.40 7.85
N ILE A 86 -8.70 5.80 6.96
CA ILE A 86 -8.55 6.24 5.57
C ILE A 86 -9.90 6.18 4.84
N SER A 87 -10.66 5.11 5.04
CA SER A 87 -12.01 4.97 4.48
C SER A 87 -12.96 6.03 5.03
N GLY A 88 -12.86 6.35 6.32
CA GLY A 88 -13.69 7.33 7.02
C GLY A 88 -13.47 8.77 6.54
N LEU A 89 -12.31 9.06 5.93
CA LEU A 89 -12.08 10.35 5.26
C LEU A 89 -13.02 10.56 4.06
N GLY A 90 -13.53 9.49 3.44
CA GLY A 90 -14.44 9.56 2.28
C GLY A 90 -13.78 10.03 0.97
N LEU A 91 -12.47 10.25 0.96
CA LEU A 91 -11.70 10.74 -0.20
C LEU A 91 -10.92 9.62 -0.89
N PHE A 92 -10.68 8.53 -0.17
CA PHE A 92 -9.87 7.40 -0.60
C PHE A 92 -10.73 6.14 -0.59
N VAL A 93 -10.48 5.24 -1.53
CA VAL A 93 -11.20 3.96 -1.62
C VAL A 93 -10.22 2.82 -1.34
N PRO A 94 -9.99 2.46 -0.06
CA PRO A 94 -9.06 1.40 0.29
C PRO A 94 -9.65 0.01 0.01
N PHE A 95 -8.98 -0.76 -0.83
CA PHE A 95 -9.45 -2.09 -1.25
C PHE A 95 -8.63 -3.24 -0.66
N ALA A 96 -7.40 -2.99 -0.22
CA ALA A 96 -6.55 -4.02 0.38
C ALA A 96 -5.60 -3.45 1.44
N SER A 97 -5.12 -4.29 2.35
CA SER A 97 -4.14 -3.94 3.37
C SER A 97 -3.27 -5.13 3.78
N CYS A 98 -2.11 -4.85 4.36
CA CYS A 98 -1.18 -5.83 4.94
C CYS A 98 -0.59 -5.24 6.22
N GLU A 99 -0.59 -5.98 7.34
CA GLU A 99 0.02 -5.55 8.61
C GLU A 99 1.56 -5.63 8.62
N GLY A 100 2.15 -6.19 7.55
CA GLY A 100 3.56 -6.53 7.48
C GLY A 100 3.89 -7.78 8.30
N HIS A 101 4.92 -8.51 7.88
CA HIS A 101 5.37 -9.74 8.50
C HIS A 101 6.86 -9.95 8.24
N ALA A 102 7.51 -10.70 9.13
CA ALA A 102 8.88 -11.16 8.90
C ALA A 102 8.82 -12.52 8.20
N GLY A 103 9.63 -12.71 7.16
CA GLY A 103 9.81 -14.03 6.55
C GLY A 103 10.36 -15.05 7.56
N ALA A 104 10.24 -16.35 7.24
CA ALA A 104 10.59 -17.46 8.12
C ALA A 104 12.02 -17.39 8.72
N ALA A 105 12.96 -16.76 8.01
CA ALA A 105 14.34 -16.57 8.46
C ALA A 105 14.66 -15.16 8.99
N ARG A 106 13.66 -14.28 9.16
CA ARG A 106 13.82 -12.83 9.43
C ARG A 106 14.70 -12.08 8.42
N THR A 107 14.99 -12.69 7.28
CA THR A 107 15.84 -12.14 6.22
C THR A 107 15.13 -11.09 5.38
N HIS A 108 13.79 -11.09 5.40
CA HIS A 108 12.95 -10.14 4.69
C HIS A 108 11.85 -9.64 5.61
N ILE A 109 11.65 -8.33 5.64
CA ILE A 109 10.56 -7.67 6.36
C ILE A 109 9.62 -7.10 5.30
N GLU A 110 8.43 -7.69 5.21
CA GLU A 110 7.31 -7.02 4.55
C GLU A 110 6.75 -5.98 5.51
N VAL A 111 6.63 -4.75 5.03
CA VAL A 111 6.15 -3.63 5.83
C VAL A 111 4.63 -3.50 5.77
N PRO A 112 3.99 -2.80 6.74
CA PRO A 112 2.57 -2.54 6.66
C PRO A 112 2.23 -1.65 5.45
N ARG A 113 1.14 -1.98 4.76
CA ARG A 113 0.69 -1.33 3.52
C ARG A 113 -0.82 -1.20 3.46
N ILE A 114 -1.31 -0.12 2.86
CA ILE A 114 -2.73 0.04 2.49
C ILE A 114 -2.79 0.47 1.03
N TRP A 115 -3.48 -0.31 0.22
CA TRP A 115 -3.72 -0.01 -1.19
C TRP A 115 -5.10 0.61 -1.37
N PHE A 116 -5.16 1.68 -2.17
CA PHE A 116 -6.36 2.47 -2.36
C PHE A 116 -6.39 3.14 -3.72
N HIS A 117 -7.58 3.51 -4.16
CA HIS A 117 -7.79 4.44 -5.25
C HIS A 117 -8.05 5.85 -4.71
N CYS A 118 -7.68 6.84 -5.52
CA CYS A 118 -7.91 8.26 -5.26
C CYS A 118 -8.31 8.95 -6.55
N HIS A 119 -9.27 9.87 -6.49
CA HIS A 119 -9.77 10.58 -7.67
C HIS A 119 -9.05 11.92 -7.92
N SER A 120 -8.20 12.37 -6.99
CA SER A 120 -7.54 13.68 -7.08
C SER A 120 -6.10 13.66 -6.59
N GLU A 121 -5.18 14.12 -7.43
CA GLU A 121 -3.79 14.36 -7.01
C GLU A 121 -3.67 15.36 -5.86
N LYS A 122 -4.59 16.33 -5.74
CA LYS A 122 -4.59 17.28 -4.63
C LYS A 122 -4.80 16.58 -3.28
N GLN A 123 -5.66 15.56 -3.25
CA GLN A 123 -5.90 14.74 -2.05
C GLN A 123 -4.65 13.92 -1.69
N LEU A 124 -3.92 13.40 -2.69
CA LEU A 124 -2.67 12.68 -2.47
C LEU A 124 -1.57 13.60 -1.91
N ARG A 125 -1.45 14.82 -2.45
CA ARG A 125 -0.50 15.83 -1.95
C ARG A 125 -0.80 16.19 -0.50
N LEU A 126 -2.06 16.50 -0.20
CA LEU A 126 -2.51 16.80 1.17
C LEU A 126 -2.19 15.64 2.13
N LEU A 127 -2.47 14.39 1.72
CA LEU A 127 -2.14 13.21 2.50
C LEU A 127 -0.62 13.10 2.75
N GLY A 128 0.20 13.30 1.71
CA GLY A 128 1.67 13.31 1.85
C GLY A 128 2.19 14.39 2.81
N GLU A 129 1.63 15.60 2.74
CA GLU A 129 1.94 16.69 3.67
C GLU A 129 1.58 16.35 5.12
N ILE A 130 0.41 15.73 5.33
CA ILE A 130 -0.04 15.29 6.66
C ILE A 130 0.89 14.21 7.23
N LEU A 131 1.26 13.21 6.43
CA LEU A 131 2.21 12.18 6.86
C LEU A 131 3.55 12.79 7.28
N ASN A 132 4.05 13.78 6.51
CA ASN A 132 5.26 14.51 6.84
C ASN A 132 5.10 15.34 8.12
N ALA A 133 3.98 16.05 8.29
CA ALA A 133 3.70 16.82 9.49
C ALA A 133 3.62 15.94 10.75
N LEU A 134 2.97 14.78 10.67
CA LEU A 134 2.93 13.81 11.77
C LEU A 134 4.33 13.27 12.11
N LYS A 135 5.19 13.11 11.11
CA LYS A 135 6.60 12.76 11.34
C LYS A 135 7.36 13.88 12.05
N VAL A 136 7.24 15.12 11.58
CA VAL A 136 7.92 16.30 12.16
C VAL A 136 7.46 16.57 13.60
N CYS A 137 6.17 16.38 13.89
CA CYS A 137 5.62 16.53 15.25
C CYS A 137 5.95 15.36 16.19
N GLY A 138 6.69 14.35 15.74
CA GLY A 138 7.06 13.19 16.56
C GLY A 138 5.94 12.18 16.78
N ASN A 139 4.81 12.30 16.08
CA ASN A 139 3.72 11.31 16.14
C ASN A 139 4.09 10.00 15.43
N LEU A 140 5.08 10.02 14.53
CA LEU A 140 5.60 8.85 13.80
C LEU A 140 7.09 8.65 14.08
N ALA A 141 7.46 7.41 14.42
CA ALA A 141 8.85 7.02 14.57
C ALA A 141 9.55 6.90 13.22
N ASN A 142 8.84 6.46 12.17
CA ASN A 142 9.39 6.25 10.83
C ASN A 142 8.74 7.22 9.83
N LYS A 143 9.43 7.48 8.71
CA LYS A 143 8.83 8.24 7.60
C LYS A 143 7.82 7.34 6.88
N TRP A 144 6.66 7.89 6.56
CA TRP A 144 5.64 7.24 5.73
C TRP A 144 5.43 8.06 4.46
N HIS A 145 5.04 7.39 3.39
CA HIS A 145 4.79 8.04 2.10
C HIS A 145 3.60 7.43 1.37
N VAL A 146 3.19 8.11 0.31
CA VAL A 146 2.22 7.62 -0.66
C VAL A 146 2.96 7.37 -1.96
N VAL A 147 2.83 6.16 -2.51
CA VAL A 147 3.50 5.76 -3.76
C VAL A 147 2.45 5.31 -4.75
N GLU A 148 2.60 5.73 -6.00
CA GLU A 148 1.84 5.17 -7.12
C GLU A 148 2.42 3.80 -7.49
N VAL A 149 1.57 2.78 -7.49
CA VAL A 149 1.97 1.42 -7.83
C VAL A 149 1.65 1.19 -9.30
N ALA A 150 2.69 0.94 -10.09
CA ALA A 150 2.50 0.52 -11.48
C ALA A 150 1.80 -0.86 -11.49
N PRO A 151 0.86 -1.11 -12.41
CA PRO A 151 0.25 -2.42 -12.54
C PRO A 151 1.32 -3.47 -12.85
N GLU A 152 1.56 -4.38 -11.92
CA GLU A 152 2.39 -5.56 -12.18
C GLU A 152 1.65 -6.49 -13.15
N ARG A 153 2.38 -7.10 -14.10
CA ARG A 153 1.78 -8.06 -15.03
C ARG A 153 1.11 -9.18 -14.25
N GLY A 154 -0.19 -9.37 -14.48
CA GLY A 154 -1.00 -10.42 -13.84
C GLY A 154 -1.82 -9.94 -12.64
N TRP A 155 -1.60 -8.72 -12.14
CA TRP A 155 -2.45 -8.13 -11.11
C TRP A 155 -3.46 -7.17 -11.75
N HIS A 156 -4.71 -7.60 -11.81
CA HIS A 156 -5.81 -6.80 -12.34
C HIS A 156 -6.62 -6.18 -11.18
N TRP A 157 -6.11 -5.08 -10.62
CA TRP A 157 -6.80 -4.30 -9.58
C TRP A 157 -7.91 -3.38 -10.11
N GLY A 158 -8.43 -3.66 -11.32
CA GLY A 158 -9.28 -2.75 -12.07
C GLY A 158 -8.50 -1.72 -12.90
N SER A 159 -9.21 -0.93 -13.69
CA SER A 159 -8.66 0.01 -14.68
C SER A 159 -8.24 1.37 -14.09
N GLY A 160 -7.90 1.44 -12.80
CA GLY A 160 -7.58 2.69 -12.09
C GLY A 160 -6.14 2.75 -11.60
N THR A 161 -5.61 3.96 -11.44
CA THR A 161 -4.33 4.17 -10.75
C THR A 161 -4.44 3.68 -9.31
N VAL A 162 -3.48 2.87 -8.88
CA VAL A 162 -3.40 2.33 -7.53
C VAL A 162 -2.33 3.11 -6.76
N TYR A 163 -2.66 3.50 -5.54
CA TYR A 163 -1.74 4.11 -4.61
C TYR A 163 -1.56 3.21 -3.39
N VAL A 164 -0.39 3.30 -2.77
CA VAL A 164 -0.08 2.61 -1.52
C VAL A 164 0.41 3.62 -0.48
N ILE A 165 -0.11 3.52 0.75
CA ILE A 165 0.49 4.15 1.92
C ILE A 165 1.36 3.11 2.62
N GLU A 166 2.64 3.43 2.81
CA GLU A 166 3.60 2.52 3.43
C GLU A 166 4.75 3.30 4.12
N PRO A 167 5.49 2.67 5.06
CA PRO A 167 6.69 3.28 5.60
C PRO A 167 7.84 3.25 4.59
N VAL A 168 8.69 4.27 4.64
CA VAL A 168 9.95 4.34 3.89
C VAL A 168 10.96 3.42 4.55
N VAL A 169 11.40 2.39 3.83
CA VAL A 169 12.44 1.47 4.29
C VAL A 169 13.81 2.09 4.05
N LEU A 170 14.50 2.46 5.13
CA LEU A 170 15.86 3.02 5.10
C LEU A 170 16.91 1.92 5.31
N SER A 171 18.18 2.27 5.08
CA SER A 171 19.34 1.36 5.18
C SER A 171 19.54 0.76 6.57
N VAL A 172 19.10 1.46 7.64
CA VAL A 172 18.98 0.90 8.98
C VAL A 172 17.51 0.49 9.16
N PRO A 173 17.16 -0.81 9.05
CA PRO A 173 15.78 -1.23 9.05
C PRO A 173 15.17 -1.04 10.43
N ALA A 174 14.10 -0.26 10.50
CA ALA A 174 13.26 -0.25 11.69
C ALA A 174 12.62 -1.62 11.90
N THR A 175 12.28 -1.93 13.15
CA THR A 175 11.60 -3.18 13.47
C THR A 175 10.17 -3.16 12.95
N LEU A 176 9.63 -4.33 12.56
CA LEU A 176 8.22 -4.46 12.19
C LEU A 176 7.29 -3.90 13.28
N GLN A 177 7.64 -4.10 14.55
CA GLN A 177 6.88 -3.54 15.67
C GLN A 177 6.85 -2.00 15.65
N SER A 178 7.93 -1.34 15.22
CA SER A 178 7.98 0.11 15.06
C SER A 178 6.97 0.58 14.01
N TYR A 179 6.91 -0.09 12.85
CA TYR A 179 5.94 0.24 11.81
C TYR A 179 4.50 0.01 12.25
N ARG A 180 4.22 -1.07 12.99
CA ARG A 180 2.87 -1.34 13.52
C ARG A 180 2.42 -0.29 14.54
N ARG A 181 3.34 0.22 15.38
CA ARG A 181 3.04 1.34 16.28
C ARG A 181 2.72 2.61 15.51
N ASP A 182 3.47 2.90 14.45
CA ASP A 182 3.18 4.05 13.59
C ASP A 182 1.82 3.91 12.90
N ALA A 183 1.46 2.72 12.40
CA ALA A 183 0.14 2.48 11.80
C ALA A 183 -1.00 2.79 12.79
N ALA A 184 -0.86 2.34 14.05
CA ALA A 184 -1.81 2.68 15.12
C ALA A 184 -1.80 4.18 15.46
N SER A 185 -0.65 4.85 15.37
CA SER A 185 -0.56 6.30 15.56
C SER A 185 -1.26 7.05 14.42
N LEU A 186 -1.03 6.66 13.16
CA LEU A 186 -1.72 7.19 12.00
C LEU A 186 -3.23 7.04 12.16
N ALA A 187 -3.72 5.85 12.52
CA ALA A 187 -5.15 5.61 12.72
C ALA A 187 -5.79 6.56 13.73
N ARG A 188 -5.05 7.00 14.75
CA ARG A 188 -5.54 7.91 15.79
C ARG A 188 -5.53 9.39 15.37
N HIS A 189 -4.57 9.79 14.54
CA HIS A 189 -4.31 11.21 14.28
C HIS A 189 -4.68 11.66 12.87
N LEU A 190 -4.84 10.74 11.92
CA LEU A 190 -4.97 11.06 10.50
C LEU A 190 -6.18 11.94 10.21
N GLY A 191 -7.40 11.58 10.66
CA GLY A 191 -8.61 12.38 10.43
C GLY A 191 -8.54 13.78 11.02
N THR A 192 -8.10 13.90 12.27
CA THR A 192 -7.92 15.22 12.90
C THR A 192 -6.88 16.07 12.17
N ALA A 193 -5.75 15.47 11.78
CA ALA A 193 -4.71 16.16 11.03
C ALA A 193 -5.21 16.58 9.64
N PHE A 194 -6.03 15.74 9.00
CA PHE A 194 -6.62 16.00 7.70
C PHE A 194 -7.55 17.20 7.73
N MET A 195 -8.53 17.20 8.63
CA MET A 195 -9.48 18.32 8.77
C MET A 195 -8.77 19.64 9.05
N ARG A 196 -7.72 19.61 9.89
CA ARG A 196 -6.91 20.79 10.20
C ARG A 196 -6.15 21.33 8.99
N HIS A 197 -5.57 20.47 8.13
CA HIS A 197 -4.85 20.92 6.94
C HIS A 197 -5.82 21.35 5.83
N ALA A 198 -6.91 20.62 5.62
CA ALA A 198 -7.95 20.99 4.66
C ALA A 198 -8.54 22.37 4.94
N GLY A 199 -8.81 22.70 6.21
CA GLY A 199 -9.30 24.02 6.60
C GLY A 199 -8.37 25.17 6.21
N ARG A 200 -7.04 24.97 6.28
CA ARG A 200 -6.06 25.99 5.87
C ARG A 200 -6.09 26.29 4.38
N LEU A 201 -6.35 25.27 3.55
CA LEU A 201 -6.43 25.45 2.10
C LEU A 201 -7.65 26.27 1.68
N LEU A 202 -8.73 26.24 2.47
CA LEU A 202 -9.95 26.99 2.18
C LEU A 202 -9.85 28.47 2.59
N THR A 203 -9.05 28.80 3.61
CA THR A 203 -8.94 30.16 4.16
C THR A 203 -7.99 31.09 3.39
N VAL A 204 -7.22 30.57 2.43
CA VAL A 204 -6.22 31.35 1.66
C VAL A 204 -6.76 31.70 0.26
N SER A 205 -8.09 31.69 0.09
CA SER A 205 -8.80 32.07 -1.14
C SER A 205 -9.38 33.46 -1.00
#